data_AF-S3X968-F1
#
_entry.id   AF-S3X968-F1
#
_cell.length_a   1.000
_cell.length_b   1.000
_cell.length_c   1.000
_cell.angle_alpha   90.00
_cell.angle_beta   90.00
_cell.angle_gamma   90.00
#
_symmetry.space_group_name_H-M   'P 1'
#
loop_
_entity.id
_entity.type
_entity.pdbx_description
1 polymer ?
#
loop_
_entity_poly.entity_id
_entity_poly.type
_entity_poly.pdbx_seq_one_letter_code
_entity_poly.pdbx_strand_id
1 'polypeptide(L)'
;MLKSCSFVFLLAVIMSVVGCGASTSSAVDDLKIIQKQTGIDSITGLLIEYYDGGNTGLRLTTVVDGKQLTYSVDQDHNATESSGYDAYGPQIQLSAIDVSALTERVVSAASADCELPRLILNTTPGGEQMIAMDCYTAERSQPIYRKGSATLGGVSVPDSFDVSDPAQLSEARQYYEKFFGTDRISRLEVGIETTDIKIAGVQATDFSGAPCELHAEETVRSGPPYFAECLVAEEVSPSFSLADYSPDEIAGVWQTLVNRGAQREEILGVDFYLGSDGHLSWSAGLSNPFAMEQSLTQGDIQPL
;
A
#
# COMPACT_ATOMS: atom_id res chain seq x y z
N MET A 1 26.77 54.56 -26.39
CA MET A 1 27.89 53.63 -26.61
C MET A 1 27.51 52.29 -26.01
N LEU A 2 27.81 51.23 -26.75
CA LEU A 2 27.38 49.84 -26.61
C LEU A 2 28.08 49.06 -25.47
N LYS A 3 27.47 47.90 -25.15
CA LYS A 3 27.96 46.68 -24.45
C LYS A 3 27.88 46.74 -22.90
N SER A 4 27.36 45.74 -22.18
CA SER A 4 27.32 44.29 -22.46
C SER A 4 26.02 43.62 -22.00
N CYS A 5 25.61 42.63 -22.78
CA CYS A 5 24.66 41.60 -22.42
C CYS A 5 25.25 40.67 -21.35
N SER A 6 24.45 40.29 -20.36
CA SER A 6 24.52 38.97 -19.75
C SER A 6 23.10 38.44 -19.67
N PHE A 7 22.82 37.47 -20.55
CA PHE A 7 21.69 36.57 -20.48
C PHE A 7 21.73 35.86 -19.12
N VAL A 8 20.84 36.24 -18.21
CA VAL A 8 20.49 35.37 -17.11
C VAL A 8 19.37 34.49 -17.65
N PHE A 9 19.69 33.20 -17.82
CA PHE A 9 18.73 32.14 -18.07
C PHE A 9 17.60 32.29 -17.06
N LEU A 10 16.44 32.71 -17.55
CA LEU A 10 15.18 32.68 -16.83
C LEU A 10 14.83 31.20 -16.67
N LEU A 11 15.34 30.55 -15.60
CA LEU A 11 14.71 29.35 -15.09
C LEU A 11 13.31 29.79 -14.65
N ALA A 12 12.34 29.58 -15.53
CA ALA A 12 10.95 29.51 -15.15
C ALA A 12 10.84 28.35 -14.17
N VAL A 13 11.01 28.66 -12.88
CA VAL A 13 10.40 27.86 -11.82
C VAL A 13 8.91 27.95 -12.14
N ILE A 14 8.39 26.90 -12.77
CA ILE A 14 6.98 26.59 -12.77
C ILE A 14 6.67 26.32 -11.29
N MET A 15 6.49 27.40 -10.52
CA MET A 15 5.66 27.36 -9.34
C MET A 15 4.29 27.09 -9.91
N SER A 16 3.97 25.80 -10.04
CA SER A 16 2.60 25.34 -10.06
C SER A 16 1.94 26.07 -8.90
N VAL A 17 1.05 26.99 -9.25
CA VAL A 17 0.15 27.65 -8.32
C VAL A 17 -0.76 26.53 -7.81
N VAL A 18 -0.25 25.74 -6.87
CA VAL A 18 -1.07 24.97 -5.95
C VAL A 18 -1.74 26.05 -5.12
N GLY A 19 -2.90 26.50 -5.60
CA GLY A 19 -3.65 27.54 -4.95
C GLY A 19 -3.87 27.14 -3.50
N CYS A 20 -3.33 27.95 -2.58
CA CYS A 20 -3.83 28.03 -1.22
C CYS A 20 -5.30 28.46 -1.29
N GLY A 21 -6.17 27.46 -1.40
CA GLY A 21 -7.61 27.58 -1.32
C GLY A 21 -8.14 26.17 -1.22
N ALA A 22 -8.12 25.62 -0.02
CA ALA A 22 -8.94 24.46 0.26
C ALA A 22 -10.38 24.88 -0.05
N SER A 23 -11.07 24.07 -0.86
CA SER A 23 -12.52 24.14 -0.96
C SER A 23 -13.12 24.14 0.45
N THR A 24 -14.04 25.05 0.75
CA THR A 24 -14.74 25.15 2.03
C THR A 24 -15.90 24.16 2.15
N SER A 25 -15.96 23.15 1.28
CA SER A 25 -16.98 22.11 1.28
C SER A 25 -16.66 21.02 2.30
N SER A 26 -17.68 20.24 2.68
CA SER A 26 -17.50 18.99 3.42
C SER A 26 -17.31 17.84 2.43
N ALA A 27 -16.64 16.77 2.83
CA ALA A 27 -16.51 15.55 2.02
C ALA A 27 -17.88 15.01 1.54
N VAL A 28 -18.92 15.15 2.37
CA VAL A 28 -20.30 14.75 2.01
C VAL A 28 -20.86 15.61 0.87
N ASP A 29 -20.54 16.90 0.82
CA ASP A 29 -20.99 17.78 -0.25
C ASP A 29 -20.16 17.59 -1.53
N ASP A 30 -18.86 17.34 -1.39
CA ASP A 30 -17.99 16.98 -2.52
C ASP A 30 -18.50 15.73 -3.23
N LEU A 31 -18.88 14.70 -2.46
CA LEU A 31 -19.47 13.50 -3.02
C LEU A 31 -20.72 13.81 -3.87
N LYS A 32 -21.65 14.62 -3.34
CA LYS A 32 -22.87 15.00 -4.07
C LYS A 32 -22.55 15.77 -5.35
N ILE A 33 -21.56 16.67 -5.31
CA ILE A 33 -21.12 17.43 -6.47
C ILE A 33 -20.57 16.48 -7.54
N ILE A 34 -19.66 15.58 -7.16
CA ILE A 34 -19.06 14.64 -8.10
C ILE A 34 -20.15 13.74 -8.69
N GLN A 35 -20.98 13.08 -7.88
CA GLN A 35 -22.07 12.23 -8.37
C GLN A 35 -23.00 12.96 -9.35
N LYS A 36 -23.35 14.22 -9.06
CA LYS A 36 -24.22 15.02 -9.91
C LYS A 36 -23.58 15.39 -11.26
N GLN A 37 -22.29 15.70 -11.27
CA GLN A 37 -21.60 16.21 -12.46
C GLN A 37 -21.04 15.09 -13.36
N THR A 38 -20.58 13.99 -12.76
CA THR A 38 -19.94 12.88 -13.49
C THR A 38 -20.87 11.69 -13.70
N GLY A 39 -21.93 11.57 -12.89
CA GLY A 39 -22.84 10.41 -12.90
C GLY A 39 -22.26 9.15 -12.25
N ILE A 40 -21.09 9.23 -11.59
CA ILE A 40 -20.45 8.08 -10.94
C ILE A 40 -21.29 7.64 -9.74
N ASP A 41 -21.64 6.36 -9.70
CA ASP A 41 -22.39 5.72 -8.61
C ASP A 41 -21.58 4.63 -7.87
N SER A 42 -20.41 4.28 -8.40
CA SER A 42 -19.58 3.18 -7.92
C SER A 42 -18.10 3.53 -7.99
N ILE A 43 -17.33 3.01 -7.03
CA ILE A 43 -15.92 3.39 -6.79
C ILE A 43 -15.07 2.19 -6.43
N THR A 44 -13.76 2.28 -6.65
CA THR A 44 -12.79 1.33 -6.09
C THR A 44 -12.06 1.90 -4.88
N GLY A 45 -12.00 3.23 -4.74
CA GLY A 45 -11.32 3.90 -3.64
C GLY A 45 -11.90 5.26 -3.28
N LEU A 46 -11.70 5.66 -2.03
CA LEU A 46 -12.12 6.92 -1.43
C LEU A 46 -11.00 7.44 -0.53
N LEU A 47 -10.69 8.73 -0.61
CA LEU A 47 -9.81 9.44 0.31
C LEU A 47 -10.57 10.61 0.90
N ILE A 48 -10.65 10.67 2.23
CA ILE A 48 -11.18 11.83 2.96
C ILE A 48 -10.03 12.49 3.68
N GLU A 49 -9.78 13.75 3.37
CA GLU A 49 -8.69 14.54 3.95
C GLU A 49 -9.26 15.59 4.91
N TYR A 50 -8.67 15.68 6.11
CA TYR A 50 -8.95 16.79 7.02
C TYR A 50 -8.17 18.04 6.60
N TYR A 51 -8.85 19.18 6.68
CA TYR A 51 -8.29 20.51 6.61
C TYR A 51 -8.63 21.29 7.88
N ASP A 52 -7.93 22.40 8.09
CA ASP A 52 -8.11 23.21 9.30
C ASP A 52 -9.57 23.69 9.49
N GLY A 53 -9.96 23.86 10.75
CA GLY A 53 -11.28 24.33 11.16
C GLY A 53 -12.42 23.31 11.00
N GLY A 54 -12.12 22.01 10.89
CA GLY A 54 -13.14 20.97 10.72
C GLY A 54 -13.57 20.74 9.26
N ASN A 55 -12.93 21.43 8.32
CA ASN A 55 -13.21 21.26 6.89
C ASN A 55 -12.65 19.93 6.39
N THR A 56 -13.29 19.35 5.39
CA THR A 56 -12.87 18.05 4.83
C THR A 56 -13.01 18.04 3.32
N GLY A 57 -12.06 17.42 2.64
CA GLY A 57 -12.14 17.17 1.20
C GLY A 57 -12.34 15.70 0.89
N LEU A 58 -12.88 15.42 -0.29
CA LEU A 58 -13.03 14.05 -0.79
C LEU A 58 -12.39 13.88 -2.16
N ARG A 59 -11.65 12.78 -2.31
CA ARG A 59 -11.26 12.24 -3.62
C ARG A 59 -11.86 10.86 -3.77
N LEU A 60 -12.39 10.55 -4.96
CA LEU A 60 -12.92 9.22 -5.26
C LEU A 60 -12.24 8.66 -6.50
N THR A 61 -11.85 7.40 -6.43
CA THR A 61 -11.25 6.64 -7.52
C THR A 61 -12.27 5.64 -8.04
N THR A 62 -12.45 5.59 -9.35
CA THR A 62 -13.38 4.68 -10.03
C THR A 62 -12.77 4.13 -11.32
N VAL A 63 -13.43 3.17 -11.97
CA VAL A 63 -13.04 2.62 -13.26
C VAL A 63 -14.14 2.90 -14.28
N VAL A 64 -13.79 3.56 -15.38
CA VAL A 64 -14.70 3.87 -16.49
C VAL A 64 -14.00 3.45 -17.78
N ASP A 65 -14.66 2.63 -18.61
CA ASP A 65 -14.13 2.16 -19.89
C ASP A 65 -12.70 1.58 -19.83
N GLY A 66 -12.39 0.83 -18.76
CA GLY A 66 -11.06 0.23 -18.55
C GLY A 66 -9.98 1.25 -18.17
N LYS A 67 -10.36 2.42 -17.65
CA LYS A 67 -9.42 3.41 -17.12
C LYS A 67 -9.79 3.76 -15.71
N GLN A 68 -8.78 3.75 -14.84
CA GLN A 68 -8.93 4.29 -13.51
C GLN A 68 -8.90 5.82 -13.57
N LEU A 69 -9.91 6.45 -12.98
CA LEU A 69 -10.06 7.90 -12.92
C LEU A 69 -10.28 8.29 -11.47
N THR A 70 -9.62 9.36 -11.04
CA THR A 70 -9.82 9.94 -9.72
C THR A 70 -10.41 11.34 -9.87
N TYR A 71 -11.46 11.60 -9.10
CA TYR A 71 -12.16 12.89 -9.09
C TYR A 71 -12.04 13.56 -7.73
N SER A 72 -11.95 14.89 -7.76
CA SER A 72 -12.03 15.77 -6.59
C SER A 72 -12.81 17.03 -6.95
N VAL A 73 -13.18 17.83 -5.95
CA VAL A 73 -13.89 19.11 -6.18
C VAL A 73 -12.90 20.27 -6.07
N ASP A 74 -12.88 21.13 -7.09
CA ASP A 74 -12.06 22.34 -7.10
C ASP A 74 -12.72 23.50 -6.33
N GLN A 75 -12.02 24.63 -6.22
CA GLN A 75 -12.50 25.82 -5.52
C GLN A 75 -13.78 26.42 -6.15
N ASP A 76 -14.01 26.16 -7.44
CA ASP A 76 -15.18 26.63 -8.19
C ASP A 76 -16.36 25.64 -8.10
N HIS A 77 -16.27 24.63 -7.24
CA HIS A 77 -17.27 23.57 -7.03
C HIS A 77 -17.50 22.69 -8.27
N ASN A 78 -16.46 22.46 -9.06
CA ASN A 78 -16.48 21.55 -10.19
C ASN A 78 -15.76 20.25 -9.84
N ALA A 79 -16.36 19.13 -10.26
CA ALA A 79 -15.71 17.83 -10.26
C ALA A 79 -14.62 17.84 -11.35
N THR A 80 -13.38 17.65 -10.93
CA THR A 80 -12.21 17.65 -11.81
C THR A 80 -11.44 16.35 -11.63
N GLU A 81 -10.85 15.87 -12.73
CA GLU A 81 -9.91 14.76 -12.68
C GLU A 81 -8.64 15.22 -11.94
N SER A 82 -8.19 14.41 -10.99
CA SER A 82 -7.02 14.68 -10.16
C SER A 82 -6.06 13.48 -10.17
N SER A 83 -4.84 13.68 -9.67
CA SER A 83 -3.95 12.54 -9.43
C SER A 83 -4.56 11.59 -8.39
N GLY A 84 -4.60 10.31 -8.75
CA GLY A 84 -5.08 9.23 -7.90
C GLY A 84 -3.96 8.36 -7.35
N TYR A 85 -4.38 7.37 -6.57
CA TYR A 85 -3.59 6.18 -6.31
C TYR A 85 -4.32 5.00 -6.96
N ASP A 86 -3.56 3.98 -7.35
CA ASP A 86 -4.18 2.82 -7.96
C ASP A 86 -4.88 1.96 -6.90
N ALA A 87 -6.15 1.64 -7.14
CA ALA A 87 -6.95 0.78 -6.27
C ALA A 87 -7.44 -0.42 -7.08
N TYR A 88 -6.82 -1.59 -6.82
CA TYR A 88 -7.14 -2.86 -7.47
C TYR A 88 -8.16 -3.64 -6.63
N GLY A 89 -9.39 -3.67 -7.12
CA GLY A 89 -10.52 -4.37 -6.50
C GLY A 89 -11.81 -4.10 -7.29
N PRO A 90 -12.88 -4.88 -7.06
CA PRO A 90 -14.17 -4.63 -7.69
C PRO A 90 -14.73 -3.27 -7.27
N GLN A 91 -15.54 -2.67 -8.14
CA GLN A 91 -16.26 -1.44 -7.79
C GLN A 91 -17.36 -1.75 -6.76
N ILE A 92 -17.45 -0.90 -5.74
CA ILE A 92 -18.53 -0.90 -4.75
C ILE A 92 -19.46 0.29 -4.98
N GLN A 93 -20.74 0.09 -4.71
CA GLN A 93 -21.74 1.15 -4.83
C GLN A 93 -21.54 2.21 -3.75
N LEU A 94 -21.56 3.49 -4.14
CA LEU A 94 -21.46 4.62 -3.21
C LEU A 94 -22.56 4.60 -2.15
N SER A 95 -23.74 4.07 -2.49
CA SER A 95 -24.85 3.92 -1.54
C SER A 95 -24.56 2.94 -0.39
N ALA A 96 -23.51 2.10 -0.51
CA ALA A 96 -23.08 1.18 0.54
C ALA A 96 -22.03 1.80 1.48
N ILE A 97 -21.64 3.05 1.25
CA ILE A 97 -20.59 3.75 2.01
C ILE A 97 -21.22 4.88 2.82
N ASP A 98 -21.05 4.83 4.14
CA ASP A 98 -21.44 5.94 5.02
C ASP A 98 -20.33 6.99 5.08
N VAL A 99 -20.28 7.86 4.06
CA VAL A 99 -19.28 8.93 3.95
C VAL A 99 -19.38 9.92 5.12
N SER A 100 -20.57 10.14 5.68
CA SER A 100 -20.75 10.99 6.86
C SER A 100 -20.02 10.42 8.07
N ALA A 101 -20.21 9.13 8.37
CA ALA A 101 -19.51 8.47 9.48
C ALA A 101 -17.99 8.44 9.28
N LEU A 102 -17.52 8.23 8.05
CA LEU A 102 -16.08 8.29 7.73
C LEU A 102 -15.52 9.71 7.91
N THR A 103 -16.28 10.74 7.54
CA THR A 103 -15.92 12.15 7.73
C THR A 103 -15.81 12.48 9.22
N GLU A 104 -16.78 12.06 10.04
CA GLU A 104 -16.74 12.25 11.50
C GLU A 104 -15.53 11.56 12.13
N ARG A 105 -15.17 10.36 11.65
CA ARG A 105 -13.98 9.62 12.10
C ARG A 105 -12.69 10.40 11.80
N VAL A 106 -12.59 11.04 10.63
CA VAL A 106 -11.46 11.90 10.25
C VAL A 106 -11.38 13.15 11.11
N VAL A 107 -12.50 13.85 11.30
CA VAL A 107 -12.55 15.06 12.14
C VAL A 107 -12.19 14.74 13.60
N SER A 108 -12.69 13.62 14.13
CA SER A 108 -12.41 13.16 15.51
C SER A 108 -10.96 12.71 15.70
N ALA A 109 -10.29 12.36 14.60
CA ALA A 109 -8.90 11.93 14.61
C ALA A 109 -7.91 13.12 14.70
N ALA A 110 -8.35 14.34 14.37
CA ALA A 110 -7.51 15.52 14.38
C ALA A 110 -7.05 15.85 15.81
N SER A 111 -5.73 15.91 16.01
CA SER A 111 -5.10 16.19 17.30
C SER A 111 -3.73 16.83 17.10
N ALA A 112 -3.06 17.25 18.17
CA ALA A 112 -1.71 17.81 18.10
C ALA A 112 -0.68 16.82 17.50
N ASP A 113 -0.87 15.51 17.75
CA ASP A 113 -0.01 14.46 17.21
C ASP A 113 -0.46 13.96 15.83
N CYS A 114 -1.55 14.53 15.31
CA CYS A 114 -2.15 14.17 14.04
C CYS A 114 -2.96 15.35 13.47
N GLU A 115 -2.26 16.33 12.90
CA GLU A 115 -2.85 17.62 12.50
C GLU A 115 -3.69 17.51 11.23
N LEU A 116 -3.26 16.67 10.27
CA LEU A 116 -3.96 16.44 9.01
C LEU A 116 -4.21 14.94 8.84
N PRO A 117 -5.19 14.36 9.55
CA PRO A 117 -5.60 12.98 9.34
C PRO A 117 -6.19 12.80 7.94
N ARG A 118 -5.89 11.66 7.33
CA ARG A 118 -6.57 11.22 6.11
C ARG A 118 -7.06 9.80 6.28
N LEU A 119 -8.29 9.56 5.88
CA LEU A 119 -8.89 8.23 5.86
C LEU A 119 -8.92 7.73 4.42
N ILE A 120 -8.36 6.55 4.24
CA ILE A 120 -8.33 5.83 2.97
C ILE A 120 -9.33 4.67 3.09
N LEU A 121 -10.23 4.54 2.13
CA LEU A 121 -11.09 3.38 1.95
C LEU A 121 -10.86 2.84 0.56
N ASN A 122 -10.45 1.58 0.45
CA ASN A 122 -10.26 0.88 -0.82
C ASN A 122 -11.05 -0.41 -0.83
N THR A 123 -11.44 -0.85 -2.02
CA THR A 123 -11.83 -2.23 -2.22
C THR A 123 -10.59 -3.02 -2.58
N THR A 124 -10.29 -4.06 -1.80
CA THR A 124 -9.12 -4.92 -2.03
C THR A 124 -9.34 -5.82 -3.25
N PRO A 125 -8.29 -6.49 -3.77
CA PRO A 125 -8.45 -7.42 -4.88
C PRO A 125 -9.46 -8.55 -4.57
N GLY A 126 -9.53 -8.98 -3.31
CA GLY A 126 -10.50 -9.96 -2.81
C GLY A 126 -11.93 -9.44 -2.64
N GLY A 127 -12.19 -8.15 -2.89
CA GLY A 127 -13.51 -7.54 -2.83
C GLY A 127 -13.93 -6.99 -1.45
N GLU A 128 -13.00 -6.92 -0.50
CA GLU A 128 -13.27 -6.47 0.85
C GLU A 128 -13.01 -4.98 0.99
N GLN A 129 -13.73 -4.31 1.90
CA GLN A 129 -13.46 -2.91 2.21
C GLN A 129 -12.29 -2.83 3.18
N MET A 130 -11.18 -2.26 2.74
CA MET A 130 -10.04 -1.92 3.58
C MET A 130 -10.08 -0.45 3.92
N ILE A 131 -10.11 -0.14 5.21
CA ILE A 131 -10.07 1.23 5.72
C ILE A 131 -8.81 1.39 6.54
N ALA A 132 -8.03 2.43 6.28
CA ALA A 132 -6.87 2.81 7.07
C ALA A 132 -6.83 4.33 7.24
N MET A 133 -6.07 4.79 8.23
CA MET A 133 -5.83 6.20 8.44
C MET A 133 -4.34 6.47 8.47
N ASP A 134 -3.94 7.54 7.82
CA ASP A 134 -2.61 8.11 7.96
C ASP A 134 -2.70 9.54 8.44
N CYS A 135 -1.56 10.11 8.80
CA CYS A 135 -1.53 11.44 9.33
C CYS A 135 -0.25 12.21 9.01
N TYR A 136 -0.41 13.47 8.63
CA TYR A 136 0.70 14.42 8.63
C TYR A 136 0.82 15.15 9.96
N THR A 137 2.06 15.47 10.29
CA THR A 137 2.41 16.42 11.35
C THR A 137 3.18 17.59 10.72
N ALA A 138 3.12 18.79 11.30
CA ALA A 138 3.85 19.96 10.82
C ALA A 138 5.34 19.73 10.52
N GLU A 139 5.97 18.77 11.22
CA GLU A 139 7.38 18.44 11.09
C GLU A 139 7.70 17.42 9.99
N ARG A 140 6.68 16.79 9.39
CA ARG A 140 6.87 15.70 8.42
C ARG A 140 6.30 16.02 7.05
N SER A 141 7.12 15.79 6.03
CA SER A 141 6.72 15.88 4.62
C SER A 141 5.94 14.66 4.12
N GLN A 142 5.91 13.58 4.90
CA GLN A 142 5.23 12.33 4.55
C GLN A 142 4.25 11.91 5.65
N PRO A 143 3.10 11.33 5.25
CA PRO A 143 2.12 10.82 6.18
C PRO A 143 2.68 9.60 6.92
N ILE A 144 2.27 9.39 8.16
CA ILE A 144 2.55 8.17 8.92
C ILE A 144 1.24 7.41 9.12
N TYR A 145 1.26 6.10 8.96
CA TYR A 145 0.15 5.25 9.36
C TYR A 145 -0.23 5.47 10.84
N ARG A 146 -1.53 5.60 11.09
CA ARG A 146 -2.08 5.68 12.44
C ARG A 146 -2.36 4.28 12.96
N LYS A 147 -1.56 3.85 13.93
CA LYS A 147 -1.73 2.59 14.65
C LYS A 147 -3.17 2.36 15.15
N GLY A 148 -3.65 1.14 15.00
CA GLY A 148 -5.00 0.69 15.34
C GLY A 148 -6.11 1.24 14.45
N SER A 149 -5.79 1.88 13.31
CA SER A 149 -6.82 2.43 12.43
C SER A 149 -7.31 1.47 11.36
N ALA A 150 -6.52 0.45 11.01
CA ALA A 150 -6.79 -0.45 9.92
C ALA A 150 -7.95 -1.43 10.19
N THR A 151 -8.85 -1.58 9.23
CA THR A 151 -9.92 -2.60 9.26
C THR A 151 -10.12 -3.23 7.88
N LEU A 152 -10.30 -4.55 7.83
CA LEU A 152 -10.60 -5.30 6.60
C LEU A 152 -11.97 -6.00 6.70
N GLY A 153 -12.93 -5.54 5.91
CA GLY A 153 -14.33 -5.98 6.00
C GLY A 153 -14.94 -5.71 7.38
N GLY A 154 -14.61 -4.56 7.98
CA GLY A 154 -15.10 -4.13 9.29
C GLY A 154 -14.43 -4.77 10.50
N VAL A 155 -13.47 -5.68 10.31
CA VAL A 155 -12.70 -6.31 11.41
C VAL A 155 -11.36 -5.59 11.56
N SER A 156 -10.97 -5.26 12.79
CA SER A 156 -9.66 -4.67 13.08
C SER A 156 -8.52 -5.56 12.60
N VAL A 157 -7.51 -4.93 11.99
CA VAL A 157 -6.28 -5.59 11.52
C VAL A 157 -5.14 -5.21 12.46
N PRO A 158 -4.25 -6.15 12.84
CA PRO A 158 -3.01 -5.82 13.54
C PRO A 158 -2.17 -4.77 12.78
N ASP A 159 -1.38 -3.98 13.49
CA ASP A 159 -0.55 -2.95 12.86
C ASP A 159 0.66 -3.52 12.09
N SER A 160 1.00 -4.77 12.37
CA SER A 160 2.08 -5.54 11.74
C SER A 160 1.91 -7.01 12.13
N PHE A 161 2.37 -7.93 11.29
CA PHE A 161 2.42 -9.35 11.60
C PHE A 161 3.84 -9.83 11.92
N ASP A 162 4.01 -10.63 12.98
CA ASP A 162 5.23 -11.42 13.18
C ASP A 162 5.04 -12.83 12.62
N VAL A 163 5.46 -13.03 11.37
CA VAL A 163 5.31 -14.33 10.68
C VAL A 163 6.15 -15.47 11.30
N SER A 164 7.03 -15.17 12.26
CA SER A 164 7.76 -16.18 13.03
C SER A 164 6.97 -16.71 14.23
N ASP A 165 5.92 -16.00 14.66
CA ASP A 165 4.98 -16.47 15.68
C ASP A 165 3.85 -17.29 15.02
N PRO A 166 3.59 -18.53 15.46
CA PRO A 166 2.53 -19.38 14.89
C PRO A 166 1.13 -18.76 14.84
N ALA A 167 0.76 -18.01 15.88
CA ALA A 167 -0.56 -17.38 15.95
C ALA A 167 -0.64 -16.21 14.96
N GLN A 168 0.41 -15.38 14.91
CA GLN A 168 0.45 -14.23 14.00
C GLN A 168 0.63 -14.64 12.54
N LEU A 169 1.33 -15.75 12.24
CA LEU A 169 1.36 -16.32 10.88
C LEU A 169 -0.03 -16.77 10.41
N SER A 170 -0.81 -17.40 11.30
CA SER A 170 -2.19 -17.78 10.99
C SER A 170 -3.09 -16.56 10.75
N GLU A 171 -2.92 -15.49 11.54
CA GLU A 171 -3.64 -14.23 11.34
C GLU A 171 -3.24 -13.55 10.04
N ALA A 172 -1.94 -13.48 9.73
CA ALA A 172 -1.40 -12.95 8.49
C ALA A 172 -1.98 -13.72 7.29
N ARG A 173 -2.00 -15.05 7.34
CA ARG A 173 -2.62 -15.88 6.30
C ARG A 173 -4.08 -15.51 6.07
N GLN A 174 -4.90 -15.46 7.12
CA GLN A 174 -6.32 -15.12 7.00
C GLN A 174 -6.51 -13.72 6.43
N TYR A 175 -5.67 -12.78 6.87
CA TYR A 175 -5.67 -11.42 6.38
C TYR A 175 -5.34 -11.36 4.88
N TYR A 176 -4.25 -11.98 4.43
CA TYR A 176 -3.82 -11.96 3.03
C TYR A 176 -4.76 -12.72 2.11
N GLU A 177 -5.31 -13.85 2.57
CA GLU A 177 -6.35 -14.60 1.85
C GLU A 177 -7.58 -13.72 1.61
N LYS A 178 -8.00 -12.97 2.63
CA LYS A 178 -9.13 -12.03 2.53
C LYS A 178 -8.79 -10.80 1.69
N PHE A 179 -7.58 -10.26 1.82
CA PHE A 179 -7.11 -9.08 1.10
C PHE A 179 -7.03 -9.36 -0.41
N PHE A 180 -6.37 -10.44 -0.80
CA PHE A 180 -6.18 -10.80 -2.20
C PHE A 180 -7.33 -11.63 -2.79
N GLY A 181 -8.20 -12.22 -1.95
CA GLY A 181 -9.25 -13.14 -2.38
C GLY A 181 -8.74 -14.55 -2.72
N THR A 182 -7.48 -14.84 -2.39
CA THR A 182 -6.84 -16.14 -2.61
C THR A 182 -5.74 -16.35 -1.59
N ASP A 183 -5.52 -17.59 -1.19
CA ASP A 183 -4.40 -17.98 -0.33
C ASP A 183 -3.09 -18.22 -1.12
N ARG A 184 -3.14 -18.08 -2.45
CA ARG A 184 -2.04 -18.41 -3.37
C ARG A 184 -1.21 -17.16 -3.70
N ILE A 185 0.02 -17.12 -3.20
CA ILE A 185 1.01 -16.06 -3.44
C ILE A 185 2.25 -16.67 -4.11
N SER A 186 3.12 -15.87 -4.73
CA SER A 186 4.35 -16.35 -5.39
C SER A 186 5.59 -16.12 -4.54
N ARG A 187 5.54 -15.11 -3.66
CA ARG A 187 6.65 -14.69 -2.82
C ARG A 187 6.15 -14.05 -1.53
N LEU A 188 6.85 -14.37 -0.44
CA LEU A 188 6.81 -13.67 0.83
C LEU A 188 8.24 -13.21 1.15
N GLU A 189 8.50 -11.91 1.18
CA GLU A 189 9.75 -11.31 1.65
C GLU A 189 9.54 -10.81 3.07
N VAL A 190 10.46 -11.16 3.98
CA VAL A 190 10.45 -10.72 5.38
C VAL A 190 11.75 -9.97 5.66
N GLY A 191 11.67 -8.65 5.76
CA GLY A 191 12.77 -7.75 6.11
C GLY A 191 13.03 -7.76 7.61
N ILE A 192 14.28 -7.94 8.03
CA ILE A 192 14.62 -8.12 9.46
C ILE A 192 14.85 -6.79 10.17
N GLU A 193 15.67 -5.92 9.58
CA GLU A 193 15.92 -4.59 10.17
C GLU A 193 14.75 -3.64 9.95
N THR A 194 14.08 -3.78 8.82
CA THR A 194 12.97 -2.91 8.43
C THR A 194 11.64 -3.40 8.95
N THR A 195 11.55 -4.67 9.38
CA THR A 195 10.29 -5.35 9.75
C THR A 195 9.24 -5.24 8.65
N ASP A 196 9.69 -5.17 7.41
CA ASP A 196 8.84 -5.09 6.24
C ASP A 196 8.40 -6.51 5.86
N ILE A 197 7.14 -6.66 5.49
CA ILE A 197 6.67 -7.88 4.84
C ILE A 197 6.15 -7.48 3.47
N LYS A 198 6.74 -8.07 2.43
CA LYS A 198 6.24 -7.91 1.06
C LYS A 198 5.65 -9.21 0.58
N ILE A 199 4.49 -9.12 -0.02
CA ILE A 199 3.80 -10.25 -0.62
C ILE A 199 3.54 -9.93 -2.07
N ALA A 200 3.89 -10.88 -2.93
CA ALA A 200 3.70 -10.80 -4.37
C ALA A 200 3.07 -12.09 -4.90
N GLY A 201 2.67 -12.07 -6.17
CA GLY A 201 2.34 -13.30 -6.89
C GLY A 201 0.90 -13.56 -7.20
N VAL A 202 0.02 -12.65 -6.81
CA VAL A 202 -1.39 -12.81 -7.13
C VAL A 202 -1.60 -12.31 -8.54
N GLN A 203 -1.76 -13.25 -9.46
CA GLN A 203 -1.99 -12.97 -10.87
C GLN A 203 -3.29 -12.18 -11.04
N ALA A 204 -3.19 -11.06 -11.75
CA ALA A 204 -4.30 -10.16 -12.01
C ALA A 204 -4.19 -9.60 -13.43
N THR A 205 -5.02 -8.60 -13.71
CA THR A 205 -5.00 -7.87 -14.96
C THR A 205 -5.08 -6.38 -14.63
N ASP A 206 -4.23 -5.58 -15.26
CA ASP A 206 -4.26 -4.14 -15.12
C ASP A 206 -5.55 -3.56 -15.74
N PHE A 207 -5.77 -2.25 -15.56
CA PHE A 207 -6.97 -1.62 -16.11
C PHE A 207 -7.03 -1.66 -17.65
N SER A 208 -5.88 -1.78 -18.33
CA SER A 208 -5.80 -1.90 -19.79
C SER A 208 -6.11 -3.31 -20.33
N GLY A 209 -6.21 -4.31 -19.45
CA GLY A 209 -6.38 -5.70 -19.82
C GLY A 209 -5.07 -6.50 -19.95
N ALA A 210 -3.92 -5.92 -19.59
CA ALA A 210 -2.64 -6.62 -19.61
C ALA A 210 -2.43 -7.44 -18.33
N PRO A 211 -1.86 -8.65 -18.41
CA PRO A 211 -1.57 -9.45 -17.23
C PRO A 211 -0.55 -8.74 -16.33
N CYS A 212 -0.77 -8.82 -15.02
CA CYS A 212 0.14 -8.28 -14.02
C CYS A 212 0.17 -9.15 -12.77
N GLU A 213 1.11 -8.85 -11.89
CA GLU A 213 1.21 -9.43 -10.57
C GLU A 213 0.86 -8.37 -9.53
N LEU A 214 0.03 -8.73 -8.56
CA LEU A 214 -0.29 -7.84 -7.44
C LEU A 214 0.77 -7.98 -6.36
N HIS A 215 1.28 -6.82 -5.92
CA HIS A 215 2.24 -6.67 -4.84
C HIS A 215 1.59 -5.88 -3.71
N ALA A 216 1.82 -6.30 -2.47
CA ALA A 216 1.44 -5.56 -1.27
C ALA A 216 2.62 -5.54 -0.31
N GLU A 217 2.83 -4.40 0.34
CA GLU A 217 3.93 -4.20 1.29
C GLU A 217 3.39 -3.61 2.58
N GLU A 218 3.78 -4.22 3.70
CA GLU A 218 3.68 -3.61 5.02
C GLU A 218 5.06 -3.23 5.53
N THR A 219 5.11 -2.10 6.23
CA THR A 219 6.28 -1.63 6.96
C THR A 219 5.80 -1.10 8.30
N VAL A 220 6.69 -1.00 9.30
CA VAL A 220 6.32 -0.36 10.59
C VAL A 220 5.85 1.09 10.43
N ARG A 221 6.16 1.75 9.29
CA ARG A 221 5.75 3.13 8.99
C ARG A 221 4.44 3.21 8.19
N SER A 222 4.16 2.22 7.35
CA SER A 222 2.95 2.17 6.50
C SER A 222 1.82 1.34 7.11
N GLY A 223 2.11 0.51 8.13
CA GLY A 223 1.13 -0.41 8.70
C GLY A 223 0.80 -1.57 7.76
N PRO A 224 -0.32 -2.29 8.01
CA PRO A 224 -0.74 -3.39 7.14
C PRO A 224 -1.12 -2.85 5.76
N PRO A 225 -1.00 -3.65 4.68
CA PRO A 225 -1.20 -3.14 3.33
C PRO A 225 -2.65 -2.72 3.09
N TYR A 226 -2.89 -1.49 2.66
CA TYR A 226 -4.24 -1.01 2.32
C TYR A 226 -4.45 -0.72 0.83
N PHE A 227 -3.44 -1.05 0.02
CA PHE A 227 -3.48 -1.06 -1.43
C PHE A 227 -2.61 -2.21 -1.95
N ALA A 228 -2.83 -2.58 -3.20
CA ALA A 228 -1.94 -3.46 -3.95
C ALA A 228 -1.45 -2.69 -5.17
N GLU A 229 -0.25 -2.97 -5.62
CA GLU A 229 0.30 -2.46 -6.87
C GLU A 229 0.26 -3.57 -7.93
N CYS A 230 -0.13 -3.24 -9.15
CA CYS A 230 -0.13 -4.16 -10.28
C CYS A 230 1.13 -3.91 -11.09
N LEU A 231 2.13 -4.78 -10.91
CA LEU A 231 3.40 -4.68 -11.61
C LEU A 231 3.39 -5.62 -12.81
N VAL A 232 3.89 -5.14 -13.96
CA VAL A 232 4.02 -5.97 -15.15
C VAL A 232 4.99 -7.11 -14.83
N ALA A 233 4.47 -8.33 -14.80
CA ALA A 233 5.28 -9.51 -14.55
C ALA A 233 5.97 -9.93 -15.85
N GLU A 234 7.30 -9.90 -15.87
CA GLU A 234 8.07 -10.47 -16.99
C GLU A 234 7.96 -12.00 -17.03
N GLU A 235 7.81 -12.64 -15.87
CA GLU A 235 7.60 -14.07 -15.70
C GLU A 235 6.62 -14.37 -14.55
N VAL A 236 5.75 -15.37 -14.74
CA VAL A 236 4.82 -15.84 -13.71
C VAL A 236 5.56 -16.80 -12.78
N SER A 237 5.81 -16.35 -11.54
CA SER A 237 6.38 -17.22 -10.51
C SER A 237 5.36 -18.26 -10.04
N PRO A 238 5.77 -19.51 -9.76
CA PRO A 238 4.88 -20.53 -9.21
C PRO A 238 4.26 -20.07 -7.88
N SER A 239 2.97 -20.34 -7.67
CA SER A 239 2.29 -19.96 -6.44
C SER A 239 2.37 -21.04 -5.35
N PHE A 240 2.37 -20.62 -4.10
CA PHE A 240 2.25 -21.44 -2.89
C PHE A 240 1.24 -20.82 -1.93
N SER A 241 0.78 -21.58 -0.94
CA SER A 241 -0.01 -21.06 0.18
C SER A 241 0.92 -20.74 1.35
N LEU A 242 0.68 -19.64 2.07
CA LEU A 242 1.39 -19.40 3.34
C LEU A 242 1.22 -20.56 4.33
N ALA A 243 0.13 -21.33 4.19
CA ALA A 243 -0.12 -22.55 4.96
C ALA A 243 0.88 -23.68 4.69
N ASP A 244 1.57 -23.65 3.55
CA ASP A 244 2.53 -24.67 3.16
C ASP A 244 3.84 -24.51 3.94
N TYR A 245 4.11 -23.32 4.51
CA TYR A 245 5.19 -23.10 5.47
C TYR A 245 4.68 -23.28 6.89
N SER A 246 5.38 -24.10 7.68
CA SER A 246 5.17 -24.10 9.12
C SER A 246 5.83 -22.89 9.77
N PRO A 247 5.26 -22.36 10.87
CA PRO A 247 5.91 -21.29 11.65
C PRO A 247 7.34 -21.65 12.07
N ASP A 248 7.57 -22.92 12.45
CA ASP A 248 8.88 -23.42 12.84
C ASP A 248 9.89 -23.40 11.69
N GLU A 249 9.44 -23.60 10.44
CA GLU A 249 10.31 -23.46 9.27
C GLU A 249 10.69 -21.99 9.03
N ILE A 250 9.74 -21.07 9.09
CA ILE A 250 10.00 -19.62 8.94
C ILE A 250 10.94 -19.13 10.04
N ALA A 251 10.64 -19.44 11.30
CA ALA A 251 11.49 -19.09 12.44
C ALA A 251 12.85 -19.81 12.40
N GLY A 252 12.87 -21.05 11.90
CA GLY A 252 14.05 -21.90 11.77
C GLY A 252 15.05 -21.44 10.72
N VAL A 253 14.63 -20.63 9.73
CA VAL A 253 15.56 -20.01 8.77
C VAL A 253 16.60 -19.16 9.50
N TRP A 254 16.22 -18.45 10.56
CA TRP A 254 17.14 -17.63 11.34
C TRP A 254 18.24 -18.44 12.01
N GLN A 255 17.85 -19.51 12.70
CA GLN A 255 18.82 -20.41 13.31
C GLN A 255 19.71 -21.06 12.25
N THR A 256 19.15 -21.36 11.07
CA THR A 256 19.91 -21.93 9.95
C THR A 256 20.95 -20.95 9.41
N LEU A 257 20.59 -19.68 9.23
CA LEU A 257 21.50 -18.63 8.76
C LEU A 257 22.63 -18.37 9.77
N VAL A 258 22.29 -18.25 11.06
CA VAL A 258 23.28 -18.08 12.14
C VAL A 258 24.22 -19.28 12.23
N ASN A 259 23.69 -20.51 12.17
CA ASN A 259 24.49 -21.73 12.17
C ASN A 259 25.42 -21.83 10.95
N ARG A 260 25.04 -21.20 9.84
CA ARG A 260 25.84 -21.10 8.61
C ARG A 260 26.83 -19.93 8.61
N GLY A 261 26.91 -19.18 9.71
CA GLY A 261 27.92 -18.13 9.94
C GLY A 261 27.48 -16.70 9.61
N ALA A 262 26.21 -16.48 9.23
CA ALA A 262 25.69 -15.12 9.07
C ALA A 262 25.54 -14.44 10.44
N GLN A 263 26.00 -13.19 10.57
CA GLN A 263 25.65 -12.37 11.72
C GLN A 263 24.22 -11.86 11.55
N ARG A 264 23.47 -11.71 12.64
CA ARG A 264 22.05 -11.32 12.58
C ARG A 264 21.89 -9.93 11.96
N GLU A 265 22.86 -9.06 12.23
CA GLU A 265 22.98 -7.69 11.74
C GLU A 265 23.35 -7.63 10.25
N GLU A 266 23.76 -8.74 9.64
CA GLU A 266 24.09 -8.82 8.22
C GLU A 266 22.91 -9.29 7.38
N ILE A 267 21.83 -9.78 7.99
CA ILE A 267 20.67 -10.33 7.27
C ILE A 267 19.65 -9.20 7.04
N LEU A 268 19.49 -8.84 5.77
CA LEU A 268 18.55 -7.79 5.35
C LEU A 268 17.11 -8.32 5.32
N GLY A 269 16.92 -9.54 4.85
CA GLY A 269 15.62 -10.20 4.78
C GLY A 269 15.69 -11.61 4.21
N VAL A 270 14.55 -12.30 4.19
CA VAL A 270 14.40 -13.63 3.58
C VAL A 270 13.20 -13.66 2.66
N ASP A 271 13.42 -14.20 1.46
CA ASP A 271 12.39 -14.50 0.47
C ASP A 271 12.01 -15.97 0.56
N PHE A 272 10.72 -16.25 0.73
CA PHE A 272 10.11 -17.57 0.67
C PHE A 272 9.36 -17.71 -0.65
N TYR A 273 9.57 -18.82 -1.37
CA TYR A 273 9.00 -19.05 -2.70
C TYR A 273 8.88 -20.54 -3.04
N LEU A 274 8.07 -20.87 -4.06
CA LEU A 274 8.01 -22.21 -4.64
C LEU A 274 9.03 -22.35 -5.77
N GLY A 275 10.00 -23.24 -5.60
CA GLY A 275 11.01 -23.54 -6.60
C GLY A 275 10.41 -24.18 -7.86
N SER A 276 11.16 -24.10 -8.97
CA SER A 276 10.78 -24.73 -10.25
C SER A 276 10.69 -26.26 -10.18
N ASP A 277 11.32 -26.87 -9.17
CA ASP A 277 11.25 -28.29 -8.84
C ASP A 277 10.00 -28.68 -8.03
N GLY A 278 9.15 -27.70 -7.68
CA GLY A 278 7.94 -27.90 -6.91
C GLY A 278 8.16 -27.97 -5.40
N HIS A 279 9.35 -27.62 -4.91
CA HIS A 279 9.67 -27.59 -3.48
C HIS A 279 9.70 -26.15 -2.94
N LEU A 280 9.12 -25.96 -1.75
CA LEU A 280 9.26 -24.71 -1.02
C LEU A 280 10.73 -24.43 -0.72
N SER A 281 11.15 -23.22 -1.04
CA SER A 281 12.54 -22.77 -0.95
C SER A 281 12.60 -21.40 -0.29
N TRP A 282 13.79 -21.00 0.14
CA TRP A 282 14.04 -19.66 0.64
C TRP A 282 15.42 -19.16 0.24
N SER A 283 15.56 -17.85 0.10
CA SER A 283 16.83 -17.14 -0.10
C SER A 283 16.95 -16.00 0.89
N ALA A 284 18.17 -15.72 1.37
CA ALA A 284 18.41 -14.62 2.30
C ALA A 284 19.23 -13.52 1.63
N GLY A 285 18.78 -12.28 1.77
CA GLY A 285 19.55 -11.10 1.39
C GLY A 285 20.52 -10.73 2.49
N LEU A 286 21.82 -10.58 2.15
CA LEU A 286 22.86 -10.18 3.11
C LEU A 286 23.46 -8.83 2.73
N SER A 287 23.77 -7.99 3.74
CA SER A 287 24.43 -6.69 3.55
C SER A 287 25.89 -6.83 3.08
N ASN A 288 26.52 -7.96 3.37
CA ASN A 288 27.82 -8.36 2.83
C ASN A 288 27.81 -9.84 2.39
N PRO A 289 27.51 -10.14 1.12
CA PRO A 289 27.41 -11.52 0.63
C PRO A 289 28.76 -12.26 0.59
N PHE A 290 29.88 -11.55 0.71
CA PHE A 290 31.23 -12.11 0.69
C PHE A 290 31.78 -12.51 2.07
N ALA A 291 31.04 -12.24 3.15
CA ALA A 291 31.42 -12.66 4.50
C ALA A 291 31.21 -14.17 4.75
N MET A 292 30.43 -14.85 3.90
CA MET A 292 30.20 -16.30 3.98
C MET A 292 31.18 -17.08 3.07
N GLU A 293 32.42 -17.27 3.52
CA GLU A 293 33.34 -18.21 2.86
C GLU A 293 33.09 -19.67 3.31
N GLN A 294 32.82 -20.54 2.33
CA GLN A 294 32.95 -22.01 2.37
C GLN A 294 31.98 -22.81 3.27
N SER A 295 30.73 -23.02 2.85
CA SER A 295 30.07 -24.36 2.83
C SER A 295 28.58 -24.27 2.51
N LEU A 296 28.19 -24.19 1.25
CA LEU A 296 26.78 -24.23 0.87
C LEU A 296 26.60 -25.09 -0.38
N THR A 297 26.47 -26.40 -0.18
CA THR A 297 25.71 -27.24 -1.11
C THR A 297 24.36 -27.52 -0.46
N GLN A 298 23.31 -27.00 -1.09
CA GLN A 298 21.87 -27.14 -0.86
C GLN A 298 21.16 -26.11 0.05
N GLY A 299 20.26 -25.36 -0.60
CA GLY A 299 19.67 -24.08 -0.21
C GLY A 299 20.29 -23.00 -1.10
N ASP A 300 19.73 -22.79 -2.29
CA ASP A 300 20.31 -21.91 -3.32
C ASP A 300 20.29 -20.46 -2.85
N ILE A 301 21.43 -20.01 -2.29
CA ILE A 301 21.71 -18.59 -2.04
C ILE A 301 22.23 -18.02 -3.37
N GLN A 302 21.45 -17.14 -4.01
CA GLN A 302 21.94 -16.34 -5.13
C GLN A 302 22.41 -14.96 -4.63
N PRO A 303 23.56 -14.46 -5.08
CA PRO A 303 23.89 -13.06 -4.94
C PRO A 303 22.93 -12.21 -5.80
N LEU A 304 22.54 -11.03 -5.29
CA LEU A 304 21.88 -9.99 -6.08
C LEU A 304 22.70 -9.59 -7.31
#